data_AF-A0A2W4QV05-F1
#
_entry.id   AF-A0A2W4QV05-F1
#
_cell.length_a   1.000
_cell.length_b   1.000
_cell.length_c   1.000
_cell.angle_alpha   90.00
_cell.angle_beta   90.00
_cell.angle_gamma   90.00
#
_symmetry.space_group_name_H-M   'P 1'
#
loop_
_entity.id
_entity.type
_entity.pdbx_description
1 polymer ?
#
loop_
_entity_poly.entity_id
_entity_poly.type
_entity_poly.pdbx_seq_one_letter_code
_entity_poly.pdbx_strand_id
1 'polypeptide(L)'
;YTPTRFANGDVINEAGTNEGSCKLFYFAKLHGLTPAQTLALFGDYYWKDVLENPEANSHANIRSFMRHGWAGIAYDGEALQKLDE
;
A
#
# COMPACT_ATOMS: atom_id res chain seq x y z
N TYR A 1 -4.09 -5.49 -14.42
CA TYR A 1 -3.14 -4.71 -13.60
C TYR A 1 -2.30 -3.87 -14.54
N THR A 2 -2.17 -2.58 -14.24
CA THR A 2 -1.37 -1.63 -15.02
C THR A 2 -0.39 -0.96 -14.05
N PRO A 3 0.94 -1.10 -14.23
CA PRO A 3 1.91 -0.42 -13.40
C PRO A 3 1.65 1.08 -13.37
N THR A 4 1.49 1.63 -12.16
CA THR A 4 1.06 3.00 -11.95
C THR A 4 1.87 3.62 -10.82
N ARG A 5 2.30 4.86 -11.01
CA ARG A 5 2.96 5.65 -9.97
C ARG A 5 1.95 5.98 -8.86
N PHE A 6 2.40 5.89 -7.61
CA PHE A 6 1.59 6.33 -6.48
C PHE A 6 2.45 6.93 -5.36
N ALA A 7 1.90 7.95 -4.70
CA ALA A 7 2.40 8.48 -3.45
C ALA A 7 1.72 7.78 -2.26
N ASN A 8 2.48 7.62 -1.19
CA ASN A 8 2.02 7.15 0.11
C ASN A 8 2.72 8.00 1.17
N GLY A 9 2.08 9.11 1.56
CA GLY A 9 2.66 10.10 2.45
C GLY A 9 3.96 10.66 1.88
N ASP A 10 5.06 10.40 2.59
CA ASP A 10 6.44 10.78 2.25
C ASP A 10 7.13 9.84 1.23
N VAL A 11 6.50 8.72 0.87
CA VAL A 11 7.07 7.72 -0.04
C VAL A 11 6.50 7.89 -1.45
N ILE A 12 7.36 8.09 -2.43
CA ILE A 12 7.00 8.08 -3.85
C ILE A 12 7.40 6.74 -4.47
N ASN A 13 6.46 6.10 -5.14
CA ASN A 13 6.65 4.83 -5.82
C ASN A 13 6.43 5.03 -7.32
N GLU A 14 7.52 5.02 -8.09
CA GLU A 14 7.45 5.09 -9.54
C GLU A 14 6.76 3.84 -10.12
N ALA A 15 6.17 3.98 -11.32
CA ALA A 15 5.50 2.88 -11.98
C ALA A 15 6.46 1.68 -12.15
N GLY A 16 6.01 0.49 -11.76
CA GLY A 16 6.83 -0.73 -11.78
C GLY A 16 7.72 -0.93 -10.54
N THR A 17 7.67 -0.01 -9.56
CA THR A 17 8.33 -0.19 -8.26
C THR A 17 7.32 -0.53 -7.17
N ASN A 18 7.75 -1.29 -6.16
CA ASN A 18 6.92 -1.69 -5.02
C ASN A 18 5.55 -2.25 -5.44
N GLU A 19 5.52 -3.05 -6.52
CA GLU A 19 4.29 -3.46 -7.20
C GLU A 19 3.31 -4.22 -6.30
N GLY A 20 3.81 -4.96 -5.30
CA GLY A 20 2.98 -5.61 -4.29
C GLY A 20 2.18 -4.58 -3.47
N SER A 21 2.82 -3.50 -3.03
CA SER A 21 2.14 -2.39 -2.33
C SER A 21 1.18 -1.66 -3.26
N CYS A 22 1.60 -1.39 -4.51
CA CYS A 22 0.77 -0.73 -5.51
C CYS A 22 -0.55 -1.50 -5.74
N LYS A 23 -0.48 -2.81 -5.94
CA LYS A 23 -1.67 -3.68 -6.13
C LYS A 23 -2.52 -3.72 -4.87
N LEU A 24 -1.91 -3.95 -3.70
CA LEU A 24 -2.63 -4.14 -2.44
C LEU A 24 -3.38 -2.89 -2.00
N PHE A 25 -2.73 -1.72 -2.03
CA PHE A 25 -3.41 -0.46 -1.68
C PHE A 25 -4.53 -0.12 -2.68
N TYR A 26 -4.33 -0.37 -3.98
CA TYR A 26 -5.39 -0.11 -4.95
C TYR A 26 -6.57 -1.06 -4.77
N PHE A 27 -6.30 -2.35 -4.51
CA PHE A 27 -7.32 -3.33 -4.16
C PHE A 27 -8.11 -2.90 -2.93
N ALA A 28 -7.42 -2.55 -1.85
CA ALA A 28 -8.05 -2.10 -0.62
C ALA A 28 -8.87 -0.81 -0.80
N LYS A 29 -8.42 0.11 -1.67
CA LYS A 29 -9.17 1.31 -2.05
C LYS A 29 -10.46 0.96 -2.80
N LEU A 30 -10.40 0.06 -3.78
CA LEU A 30 -11.58 -0.40 -4.53
C LEU A 30 -12.65 -1.03 -3.64
N HIS A 31 -12.22 -1.73 -2.58
CA HIS A 31 -13.09 -2.40 -1.63
C HIS A 31 -13.45 -1.55 -0.40
N GLY A 32 -13.03 -0.29 -0.33
CA GLY A 32 -13.35 0.61 0.78
C GLY A 32 -12.83 0.13 2.14
N LEU A 33 -11.69 -0.57 2.17
CA LEU A 33 -11.14 -1.12 3.40
C LEU A 33 -10.61 -0.02 4.33
N THR A 34 -10.75 -0.23 5.63
CA THR A 34 -10.14 0.65 6.65
C THR A 34 -8.61 0.51 6.67
N PRO A 35 -7.86 1.50 7.20
CA PRO A 35 -6.41 1.39 7.31
C PRO A 35 -5.93 0.12 8.04
N ALA A 36 -6.61 -0.29 9.11
CA ALA A 36 -6.26 -1.50 9.86
C ALA A 36 -6.47 -2.78 9.01
N GLN A 37 -7.58 -2.86 8.27
CA GLN A 37 -7.83 -3.98 7.35
C GLN A 37 -6.78 -4.02 6.23
N THR A 38 -6.44 -2.87 5.64
CA THR A 38 -5.40 -2.77 4.61
C THR A 38 -4.03 -3.20 5.11
N LEU A 39 -3.63 -2.77 6.31
CA LEU A 39 -2.37 -3.19 6.92
C LEU A 39 -2.33 -4.70 7.16
N ALA A 40 -3.44 -5.28 7.63
CA ALA A 40 -3.54 -6.72 7.85
C ALA A 40 -3.33 -7.55 6.57
N LEU A 41 -3.67 -7.03 5.39
CA LEU A 41 -3.44 -7.71 4.10
C LEU A 41 -1.95 -7.88 3.76
N PHE A 42 -1.05 -7.10 4.36
CA PHE A 42 0.39 -7.28 4.17
C PHE A 42 0.94 -8.52 4.91
N GLY A 43 0.12 -9.21 5.71
CA GLY A 43 0.48 -10.46 6.36
C GLY A 43 1.72 -10.34 7.24
N ASP A 44 2.64 -11.29 7.11
CA ASP A 44 3.87 -11.35 7.92
C ASP A 44 4.72 -10.08 7.83
N TYR A 45 4.72 -9.36 6.70
CA TYR A 45 5.44 -8.09 6.58
C TYR A 45 4.90 -7.01 7.53
N TYR A 46 3.59 -6.99 7.76
CA TYR A 46 3.02 -6.08 8.76
C TYR A 46 3.17 -6.65 10.17
N TRP A 47 2.69 -7.88 10.39
CA TRP A 47 2.56 -8.45 11.73
C TRP A 47 3.89 -8.77 12.40
N LYS A 48 4.89 -9.24 11.64
CA LYS A 48 6.20 -9.64 12.18
C LYS A 48 7.24 -8.56 11.89
N ASP A 49 7.49 -8.29 10.61
CA ASP A 49 8.63 -7.44 10.24
C ASP A 49 8.45 -5.98 10.69
N VAL A 50 7.24 -5.44 10.65
CA VAL A 50 6.99 -4.03 11.02
C VAL A 50 6.63 -3.89 12.50
N LEU A 51 5.65 -4.63 13.01
CA LEU A 51 5.19 -4.46 14.39
C LEU A 51 6.19 -4.95 15.44
N GLU A 52 6.93 -6.03 15.18
CA GLU A 52 7.95 -6.53 16.14
C GLU A 52 9.26 -5.73 16.07
N ASN A 53 9.46 -4.91 15.02
CA ASN A 53 10.68 -4.11 14.83
C ASN A 53 10.34 -2.63 14.59
N PRO A 54 9.88 -1.89 15.61
CA PRO A 54 9.41 -0.50 15.45
C PRO A 54 10.50 0.46 14.93
N GLU A 55 11.77 0.24 15.31
CA GLU A 55 12.90 1.10 14.94
C GLU A 55 13.54 0.76 13.58
N ALA A 56 13.09 -0.31 12.92
CA ALA A 56 13.63 -0.69 11.61
C ALA A 56 13.10 0.23 10.48
N ASN A 57 13.91 0.39 9.43
CA ASN A 57 13.56 1.20 8.26
C ASN A 57 13.06 0.35 7.06
N SER A 58 12.81 -0.94 7.26
CA SER A 58 12.23 -1.82 6.24
C SER A 58 10.77 -1.46 5.95
N HIS A 59 10.25 -1.90 4.79
CA HIS A 59 8.83 -1.79 4.44
C HIS A 59 8.27 -0.36 4.47
N ALA A 60 8.96 0.58 3.79
CA ALA A 60 8.63 2.00 3.79
C ALA A 60 7.14 2.29 3.51
N ASN A 61 6.50 1.55 2.59
CA ASN A 61 5.07 1.71 2.30
C ASN A 61 4.15 1.34 3.47
N ILE A 62 4.42 0.24 4.17
CA ILE A 62 3.62 -0.17 5.33
C ILE A 62 3.75 0.89 6.42
N ARG A 63 4.98 1.31 6.72
CA ARG A 63 5.27 2.30 7.78
C ARG A 63 4.70 3.69 7.47
N SER A 64 4.80 4.13 6.23
CA SER A 64 4.21 5.41 5.83
C SER A 64 2.69 5.37 5.90
N PHE A 65 2.07 4.26 5.47
CA PHE A 65 0.62 4.09 5.57
C PHE A 65 0.12 4.02 7.02
N MET A 66 0.90 3.47 7.96
CA MET A 66 0.59 3.54 9.40
C MET A 66 0.53 4.99 9.92
N ARG A 67 1.36 5.89 9.39
CA ARG A 67 1.41 7.31 9.81
C ARG A 67 0.33 8.16 9.16
N HIS A 68 0.13 7.98 7.86
CA HIS A 68 -0.69 8.89 7.05
C HIS A 68 -2.04 8.30 6.66
N GLY A 69 -2.19 6.98 6.72
CA GLY A 69 -3.38 6.26 6.27
C GLY A 69 -3.74 6.60 4.82
N TRP A 70 -5.04 6.52 4.53
CA TRP A 70 -5.57 6.81 3.20
C TRP A 70 -5.36 8.25 2.74
N ALA A 71 -5.23 9.21 3.66
CA ALA A 71 -4.96 10.60 3.31
C ALA A 71 -3.59 10.79 2.63
N GLY A 72 -2.65 9.86 2.86
CA GLY A 72 -1.34 9.85 2.19
C GLY A 72 -1.34 9.18 0.82
N ILE A 73 -2.38 8.42 0.46
CA ILE A 73 -2.40 7.64 -0.78
C ILE A 73 -2.94 8.47 -1.94
N ALA A 74 -2.12 8.65 -2.97
CA ALA A 74 -2.52 9.27 -4.24
C ALA A 74 -1.97 8.47 -5.42
N TYR A 75 -2.84 8.08 -6.34
CA TYR A 75 -2.45 7.38 -7.57
C TYR A 75 -2.55 8.32 -8.76
N ASP A 76 -1.59 8.22 -9.69
CA ASP A 76 -1.62 8.99 -10.94
C ASP A 76 -2.57 8.37 -11.99
N GLY A 77 -3.03 7.13 -11.77
CA GLY A 77 -3.92 6.40 -12.66
C GLY A 77 -4.54 5.15 -12.03
N GLU A 78 -5.18 4.33 -12.84
CA GLU A 78 -5.82 3.08 -12.38
C GLU A 78 -4.84 1.91 -12.37
N ALA A 79 -4.49 1.40 -11.19
CA ALA A 79 -3.60 0.24 -11.09
C ALA A 79 -4.33 -1.09 -11.31
N LEU A 80 -5.58 -1.19 -10.87
CA LEU A 80 -6.42 -2.38 -11.04
C LEU A 80 -7.78 -2.00 -11.63
N GLN A 81 -8.29 -2.90 -12.46
CA GLN A 81 -9.65 -2.90 -12.96
C GLN A 81 -10.25 -4.25 -12.63
N LYS A 82 -11.54 -4.26 -12.28
CA LYS A 82 -12.28 -5.51 -12.11
C LYS A 82 -12.32 -6.21 -13.48
N LEU A 83 -12.04 -7.49 -13.50
CA LEU A 83 -12.29 -8.29 -14.70
C LEU A 83 -13.79 -8.56 -14.75
N ASP A 84 -14.43 -8.21 -15.86
CA ASP A 84 -15.79 -8.64 -16.16
C ASP A 84 -15.76 -10.13 -16.53
N GLU A 85 -16.80 -10.88 -16.11
CA GLU A 85 -16.96 -12.31 -16.38
C GLU A 85 -17.31 -12.62 -17.85
#